data_AF-A0A6J4KU57-F1
#
_entry.id   AF-A0A6J4KU57-F1
#
_cell.length_a   1.000
_cell.length_b   1.000
_cell.length_c   1.000
_cell.angle_alpha   90.00
_cell.angle_beta   90.00
_cell.angle_gamma   90.00
#
_symmetry.space_group_name_H-M   'P 1'
#
loop_
_entity.id
_entity.type
_entity.pdbx_description
1 polymer ?
#
loop_
_entity_poly.entity_id
_entity_poly.type
_entity_poly.pdbx_seq_one_letter_code
_entity_poly.pdbx_strand_id
1 'polypeptide(L)'
;MKKLSAWVLFCFLPLLTALGQEKNVSQRELPAAVVQSLQRNFQNYTIGQVVRLGGGTGTGFRIRIRRSDGTFDVEVDTRGQVRERVVVVERREEEHHHHEHKHKHKHKHKDHCHHDKHEHHCREHRDHDDDDDECEHDDD
;
A
#
# COMPACT_ATOMS: atom_id res chain seq x y z
N MET A 1 30.52 -42.39 -14.06
CA MET A 1 30.28 -41.16 -14.85
C MET A 1 28.86 -41.23 -15.40
N LYS A 2 27.92 -40.45 -14.86
CA LYS A 2 26.52 -40.39 -15.32
C LYS A 2 26.14 -38.91 -15.42
N LYS A 3 26.12 -38.38 -16.64
CA LYS A 3 25.60 -37.03 -16.93
C LYS A 3 24.18 -37.21 -17.42
N LEU A 4 23.20 -36.91 -16.58
CA LEU A 4 21.80 -36.77 -16.99
C LEU A 4 21.56 -35.29 -17.22
N SER A 5 21.71 -34.88 -18.48
CA SER A 5 21.34 -33.56 -18.97
C SER A 5 19.82 -33.49 -19.05
N ALA A 6 19.18 -33.04 -17.97
CA ALA A 6 17.77 -32.70 -17.94
C ALA A 6 17.56 -31.44 -18.81
N TRP A 7 17.30 -31.65 -20.09
CA TRP A 7 16.70 -30.64 -20.94
C TRP A 7 15.25 -30.49 -20.48
N VAL A 8 15.04 -29.59 -19.54
CA VAL A 8 13.71 -29.02 -19.29
C VAL A 8 13.37 -28.26 -20.56
N LEU A 9 12.69 -28.94 -21.49
CA LEU A 9 11.87 -28.29 -22.50
C LEU A 9 10.86 -27.44 -21.74
N PHE A 10 11.26 -26.21 -21.46
CA PHE A 10 10.37 -25.12 -21.14
C PHE A 10 9.44 -25.02 -22.35
N CYS A 11 8.28 -25.67 -22.25
CA CYS A 11 7.13 -25.38 -23.06
C CYS A 11 6.77 -23.93 -22.80
N PHE A 12 7.47 -23.01 -23.48
CA PHE A 12 6.95 -21.71 -23.87
C PHE A 12 5.81 -21.99 -24.84
N LEU A 13 4.70 -22.54 -24.32
CA LEU A 13 3.43 -22.35 -24.97
C LEU A 13 3.26 -20.82 -25.04
N PRO A 14 3.05 -20.26 -26.23
CA PRO A 14 2.63 -18.88 -26.32
C PRO A 14 1.31 -18.81 -25.56
N LEU A 15 1.34 -18.15 -24.41
CA LEU A 15 0.17 -17.79 -23.63
C LEU A 15 -0.62 -16.84 -24.53
N LEU A 16 -1.41 -17.44 -25.43
CA LEU A 16 -2.11 -16.79 -26.51
C LEU A 16 -3.21 -15.96 -25.87
N THR A 17 -2.85 -14.72 -25.58
CA THR A 17 -3.66 -13.50 -25.54
C THR A 17 -5.17 -13.78 -25.51
N ALA A 18 -5.69 -14.19 -24.36
CA ALA A 18 -7.06 -13.86 -24.03
C ALA A 18 -7.07 -12.35 -23.83
N LEU A 19 -7.32 -11.59 -24.91
CA LEU A 19 -7.74 -10.18 -24.82
C LEU A 19 -9.13 -10.18 -24.19
N GLY A 20 -9.20 -10.56 -22.92
CA GLY A 20 -10.35 -10.29 -22.10
C GLY A 20 -10.51 -8.78 -22.07
N GLN A 21 -11.69 -8.29 -22.44
CA GLN A 21 -12.02 -6.89 -22.27
C GLN A 21 -12.12 -6.64 -20.77
N GLU A 22 -11.01 -6.19 -20.19
CA GLU A 22 -10.96 -5.67 -18.84
C GLU A 22 -11.63 -4.29 -18.85
N LYS A 23 -12.79 -4.19 -18.21
CA LYS A 23 -13.51 -2.92 -18.08
C LYS A 23 -13.53 -2.51 -16.62
N ASN A 24 -13.01 -1.32 -16.33
CA ASN A 24 -13.22 -0.69 -15.02
C ASN A 24 -14.71 -0.44 -14.82
N VAL A 25 -15.24 -0.93 -13.70
CA VAL A 25 -16.64 -0.76 -13.32
C VAL A 25 -16.71 -0.19 -11.92
N SER A 26 -17.77 0.56 -11.64
CA SER A 26 -18.02 1.07 -10.29
C SER A 26 -18.59 -0.04 -9.39
N GLN A 27 -18.42 0.11 -8.07
CA GLN A 27 -18.99 -0.83 -7.10
C GLN A 27 -20.53 -0.95 -7.21
N ARG A 28 -21.21 0.09 -7.70
CA ARG A 28 -22.66 0.12 -7.91
C ARG A 28 -23.12 -0.78 -9.06
N GLU A 29 -22.22 -1.10 -9.98
CA GLU A 29 -22.48 -2.00 -11.11
C GLU A 29 -22.27 -3.47 -10.74
N LEU A 30 -21.81 -3.76 -9.51
CA LEU A 30 -21.63 -5.12 -9.05
C LEU A 30 -22.98 -5.80 -8.79
N PRO A 31 -23.15 -7.07 -9.21
CA PRO A 31 -24.30 -7.86 -8.81
C PRO A 31 -24.43 -7.95 -7.29
N ALA A 32 -25.66 -7.93 -6.78
CA ALA A 32 -25.94 -8.01 -5.34
C ALA A 32 -25.26 -9.21 -4.67
N ALA A 33 -25.19 -10.36 -5.37
CA ALA A 33 -24.50 -11.56 -4.87
C ALA A 33 -23.00 -11.34 -4.64
N VAL A 34 -22.34 -10.58 -5.51
CA VAL A 34 -20.92 -10.23 -5.37
C VAL A 34 -20.74 -9.30 -4.19
N VAL A 35 -21.57 -8.26 -4.07
CA VAL A 35 -21.53 -7.31 -2.95
C VAL A 35 -21.73 -8.03 -1.61
N GLN A 36 -22.73 -8.90 -1.51
CA GLN A 36 -22.97 -9.70 -0.30
C GLN A 36 -21.80 -10.62 0.04
N SER A 37 -21.18 -11.24 -0.97
CA SER A 37 -20.01 -12.09 -0.73
C SER A 37 -18.81 -11.27 -0.24
N LEU A 38 -18.60 -10.07 -0.81
CA LEU A 38 -17.54 -9.17 -0.36
C LEU A 38 -17.79 -8.73 1.08
N GLN A 39 -19.01 -8.32 1.38
CA GLN A 39 -19.41 -7.96 2.74
C GLN A 39 -19.30 -9.14 3.70
N ARG A 40 -19.52 -10.39 3.28
CA ARG A 40 -19.38 -11.54 4.19
C ARG A 40 -17.93 -11.87 4.48
N ASN A 41 -17.09 -11.91 3.45
CA ASN A 41 -15.72 -12.42 3.54
C ASN A 41 -14.65 -11.35 3.83
N PHE A 42 -14.95 -10.08 3.54
CA PHE A 42 -13.99 -8.98 3.55
C PHE A 42 -14.53 -7.74 4.28
N GLN A 43 -15.18 -7.93 5.43
CA GLN A 43 -15.81 -6.85 6.24
C GLN A 43 -14.84 -5.72 6.62
N ASN A 44 -13.59 -6.06 6.90
CA ASN A 44 -12.57 -5.12 7.39
C ASN A 44 -11.62 -4.65 6.28
N TYR A 45 -12.01 -4.80 5.02
CA TYR A 45 -11.20 -4.43 3.87
C TYR A 45 -11.78 -3.21 3.17
N THR A 46 -10.90 -2.33 2.71
CA THR A 46 -11.28 -1.22 1.82
C THR A 46 -11.28 -1.71 0.39
N ILE A 47 -12.42 -1.60 -0.31
CA ILE A 47 -12.52 -1.90 -1.72
C ILE A 47 -11.93 -0.72 -2.50
N GLY A 48 -10.90 -0.99 -3.31
CA GLY A 48 -10.24 0.01 -4.15
C GLY A 48 -10.80 0.01 -5.57
N GLN A 49 -10.26 -0.87 -6.42
CA GLN A 49 -10.57 -0.92 -7.84
C GLN A 49 -11.35 -2.18 -8.18
N VAL A 50 -12.35 -2.05 -9.06
CA VAL A 50 -13.16 -3.16 -9.56
C VAL A 50 -13.02 -3.22 -11.07
N VAL A 51 -12.55 -4.37 -11.56
CA VAL A 51 -12.36 -4.65 -12.98
C VAL A 51 -13.26 -5.82 -13.37
N ARG A 52 -14.16 -5.61 -14.32
CA ARG A 52 -14.94 -6.69 -14.91
C ARG A 52 -14.05 -7.43 -15.91
N LEU A 53 -13.92 -8.74 -15.71
CA LEU A 53 -13.24 -9.65 -16.61
C LEU A 53 -14.27 -10.21 -17.60
N GLY A 54 -14.07 -9.95 -18.90
CA GLY A 54 -14.91 -10.48 -19.97
C GLY A 54 -14.10 -11.11 -21.09
N GLY A 55 -14.14 -12.43 -21.24
CA GLY A 55 -13.56 -13.16 -22.38
C GLY A 55 -12.95 -14.52 -21.99
N GLY A 56 -12.86 -15.44 -22.97
CA GLY A 56 -12.09 -16.69 -22.91
C GLY A 56 -12.50 -17.73 -21.87
N THR A 57 -12.26 -17.46 -20.60
CA THR A 57 -12.33 -18.41 -19.47
C THR A 57 -13.49 -18.16 -18.50
N GLY A 58 -14.24 -17.07 -18.68
CA GLY A 58 -15.45 -16.80 -17.92
C GLY A 58 -15.77 -15.30 -17.80
N THR A 59 -16.98 -14.98 -17.35
CA THR A 59 -17.34 -13.62 -16.93
C THR A 59 -17.18 -13.54 -15.41
N GLY A 60 -16.43 -12.55 -14.93
CA GLY A 60 -16.16 -12.37 -13.50
C GLY A 60 -15.72 -10.96 -13.17
N PHE A 61 -15.28 -10.75 -11.94
CA PHE A 61 -14.80 -9.48 -11.42
C PHE A 61 -13.48 -9.70 -10.67
N ARG A 62 -12.46 -8.94 -11.02
CA ARG A 62 -11.24 -8.79 -10.22
C ARG A 62 -11.38 -7.54 -9.36
N ILE A 63 -11.26 -7.70 -8.06
CA ILE A 63 -11.49 -6.66 -7.08
C ILE A 63 -10.21 -6.50 -6.25
N ARG A 64 -9.62 -5.31 -6.34
CA ARG A 64 -8.48 -4.92 -5.52
C ARG A 64 -8.98 -4.45 -4.17
N ILE A 65 -8.64 -5.19 -3.12
CA ILE A 65 -8.96 -4.86 -1.73
C ILE A 65 -7.69 -4.52 -0.96
N ARG A 66 -7.80 -3.62 0.01
CA ARG A 66 -6.69 -3.21 0.88
C ARG A 66 -7.04 -3.45 2.34
N ARG A 67 -6.06 -3.94 3.09
CA ARG A 67 -6.08 -4.05 4.55
C ARG A 67 -4.76 -3.49 5.09
N SER A 68 -4.67 -3.33 6.41
CA SER A 68 -3.49 -2.83 7.11
C SER A 68 -2.19 -3.56 6.74
N ASP A 69 -2.28 -4.83 6.36
CA ASP A 69 -1.17 -5.72 6.02
C ASP A 69 -0.78 -5.73 4.53
N GLY A 70 -1.62 -5.17 3.64
CA GLY A 70 -1.29 -5.10 2.22
C GLY A 70 -2.48 -4.96 1.28
N THR A 71 -2.17 -5.12 -0.01
CA THR A 71 -3.14 -5.07 -1.12
C THR A 71 -3.31 -6.47 -1.70
N PHE A 72 -4.56 -6.86 -1.95
CA PHE A 72 -4.91 -8.17 -2.47
C PHE A 72 -5.84 -8.01 -3.67
N ASP A 73 -5.58 -8.77 -4.74
CA ASP A 73 -6.49 -8.87 -5.87
C ASP A 73 -7.30 -10.15 -5.72
N VAL A 74 -8.62 -10.01 -5.64
CA VAL A 74 -9.56 -11.12 -5.44
C VAL A 74 -10.40 -11.28 -6.69
N GLU A 75 -10.42 -12.47 -7.26
CA GLU A 75 -11.31 -12.81 -8.36
C GLU A 75 -12.59 -13.46 -7.85
N VAL A 76 -13.72 -12.88 -8.24
CA VAL A 76 -15.06 -13.30 -7.85
C VAL A 76 -15.89 -13.54 -9.11
N ASP A 77 -16.63 -14.63 -9.14
CA ASP A 77 -17.56 -14.89 -10.23
C ASP A 77 -18.86 -14.07 -10.11
N THR A 78 -19.72 -14.15 -11.12
CA THR A 78 -21.02 -13.45 -11.13
C THR A 78 -22.00 -13.92 -10.05
N ARG A 79 -21.75 -15.07 -9.43
CA ARG A 79 -22.55 -15.62 -8.32
C ARG A 79 -21.99 -15.23 -6.95
N GLY A 80 -20.89 -14.49 -6.90
CA GLY A 80 -20.23 -14.10 -5.65
C GLY A 80 -19.30 -15.18 -5.08
N GLN A 81 -18.95 -16.24 -5.83
CA GLN A 81 -17.95 -17.20 -5.36
C GLN A 81 -16.54 -16.68 -5.65
N VAL A 82 -15.69 -16.73 -4.62
CA VAL A 82 -14.27 -16.36 -4.73
C VAL A 82 -13.52 -17.50 -5.40
N ARG A 83 -12.81 -17.22 -6.50
CA ARG A 83 -12.05 -18.19 -7.28
C ARG A 83 -10.57 -18.20 -6.93
N GLU A 84 -9.97 -17.02 -6.84
CA GLU A 84 -8.52 -16.88 -6.64
C GLU A 84 -8.20 -15.63 -5.83
N ARG A 85 -7.17 -15.73 -4.99
CA ARG A 85 -6.62 -14.61 -4.21
C ARG A 85 -5.14 -14.45 -4.57
N VAL A 86 -4.81 -13.35 -5.23
CA VAL A 86 -3.43 -12.98 -5.53
C VAL A 86 -2.99 -11.93 -4.51
N VAL A 87 -1.96 -12.25 -3.74
CA VAL A 87 -1.35 -11.28 -2.81
C VAL A 87 -0.43 -10.37 -3.61
N VAL A 88 -0.82 -9.10 -3.74
CA VAL A 88 0.03 -8.09 -4.36
C VAL A 88 0.77 -7.39 -3.24
N VAL A 89 1.93 -7.97 -2.88
CA VAL A 89 2.88 -7.25 -2.04
C VAL A 89 3.48 -6.15 -2.91
N GLU A 90 2.87 -4.96 -2.86
CA GLU A 90 3.53 -3.75 -3.32
C GLU A 90 4.76 -3.58 -2.43
N ARG A 91 5.90 -4.15 -2.85
CA ARG A 91 7.20 -3.76 -2.30
C ARG A 91 7.28 -2.27 -2.54
N ARG A 92 7.11 -1.49 -1.47
CA ARG A 92 7.63 -0.13 -1.45
C ARG A 92 9.10 -0.28 -1.83
N GLU A 93 9.42 0.10 -3.06
CA GLU A 93 10.73 0.65 -3.34
C GLU A 93 10.77 1.92 -2.48
N GLU A 94 11.16 1.75 -1.21
CA GLU A 94 11.74 2.83 -0.46
C GLU A 94 12.99 3.20 -1.27
N GLU A 95 12.82 4.13 -2.22
CA GLU A 95 13.88 5.00 -2.66
C GLU A 95 14.34 5.73 -1.40
N HIS A 96 15.22 5.04 -0.65
CA HIS A 96 16.07 5.62 0.36
C HIS A 96 16.90 6.66 -0.38
N HIS A 97 16.35 7.88 -0.44
CA HIS A 97 17.07 9.10 -0.72
C HIS A 97 18.12 9.25 0.39
N HIS A 98 19.23 8.54 0.22
CA HIS A 98 20.44 8.75 0.96
C HIS A 98 20.94 10.13 0.54
N HIS A 99 20.41 11.16 1.21
CA HIS A 99 20.93 12.52 1.15
C HIS A 99 22.38 12.45 1.63
N GLU A 100 23.29 12.37 0.67
CA GLU A 100 24.72 12.56 0.89
C GLU A 100 24.91 14.00 1.37
N HIS A 101 24.82 14.18 2.69
CA HIS A 101 25.17 15.43 3.37
C HIS A 101 26.66 15.68 3.15
N LYS A 102 27.00 16.38 2.06
CA LYS A 102 28.32 16.98 1.87
C LYS A 102 28.51 18.08 2.91
N HIS A 103 29.01 17.71 4.08
CA HIS A 103 29.63 18.62 5.04
C HIS A 103 30.84 19.29 4.38
N LYS A 104 30.62 20.42 3.69
CA LYS A 104 31.68 21.34 3.34
C LYS A 104 32.01 22.18 4.57
N HIS A 105 32.88 21.62 5.41
CA HIS A 105 33.61 22.35 6.43
C HIS A 105 34.48 23.41 5.74
N LYS A 106 33.98 24.64 5.62
CA LYS A 106 34.83 25.81 5.34
C LYS A 106 34.99 26.59 6.62
N HIS A 107 36.08 26.27 7.32
CA HIS A 107 36.76 27.18 8.22
C HIS A 107 36.93 28.54 7.54
N LYS A 108 36.22 29.56 8.04
CA LYS A 108 36.70 30.94 7.95
C LYS A 108 36.69 31.52 9.35
N HIS A 109 37.87 31.44 9.93
CA HIS A 109 38.34 32.38 10.94
C HIS A 109 38.12 33.80 10.40
N LYS A 110 37.43 34.64 11.15
CA LYS A 110 37.74 36.06 11.21
C LYS A 110 37.32 36.58 12.56
N ASP A 111 38.37 36.82 13.34
CA ASP A 111 38.43 37.65 14.51
C ASP A 111 37.63 38.94 14.31
N HIS A 112 36.80 39.27 15.30
CA HIS A 112 36.74 40.62 15.86
C HIS A 112 35.90 40.60 17.13
N CYS A 113 36.59 40.78 18.26
CA CYS A 113 36.01 41.17 19.53
C CYS A 113 35.36 42.55 19.37
N HIS A 114 34.19 42.78 19.98
CA HIS A 114 33.90 44.03 20.68
C HIS A 114 32.81 43.77 21.73
N HIS A 115 33.18 44.11 22.97
CA HIS A 115 32.33 44.55 24.07
C HIS A 115 30.93 45.00 23.62
N ASP A 116 29.86 44.45 24.20
CA ASP A 116 29.10 45.22 25.18
C ASP A 116 28.20 44.34 26.05
N LYS A 117 28.17 44.71 27.33
CA LYS A 117 27.33 44.08 28.35
C LYS A 117 25.91 44.58 28.14
N HIS A 118 25.00 43.70 27.75
CA HIS A 118 23.58 43.94 28.03
C HIS A 118 22.98 42.66 28.58
N GLU A 119 22.92 42.61 29.91
CA GLU A 119 21.99 41.77 30.64
C GLU A 119 20.58 42.15 30.17
N HIS A 120 19.88 41.27 29.47
CA HIS A 120 18.44 41.38 29.34
C HIS A 120 17.79 40.00 29.23
N HIS A 121 17.25 39.60 30.39
CA HIS A 121 16.09 38.74 30.58
C HIS A 121 16.08 37.36 29.92
N CYS A 122 16.42 36.37 30.75
CA CYS A 122 15.78 35.05 30.72
C CYS A 122 14.26 35.25 30.59
N ARG A 123 13.70 34.89 29.43
CA ARG A 123 12.26 34.74 29.26
C ARG A 123 11.95 33.33 29.73
N GLU A 124 11.39 33.22 30.92
CA GLU A 124 10.78 32.00 31.43
C GLU A 124 9.80 31.48 30.38
N HIS A 125 10.15 30.37 29.75
CA HIS A 125 9.16 29.53 29.09
C HIS A 125 8.45 28.80 30.22
N ARG A 126 7.23 29.24 30.52
CA ARG A 126 6.29 28.49 31.35
C ARG A 126 6.02 27.17 30.66
N ASP A 127 6.38 26.09 31.35
CA ASP A 127 5.83 24.76 31.13
C ASP A 127 4.30 24.88 31.19
N HIS A 128 3.66 24.62 30.05
CA HIS A 128 2.23 24.44 29.98
C HIS A 128 2.01 22.94 30.10
N ASP A 129 1.97 22.48 31.35
CA ASP A 129 1.38 21.20 31.72
C ASP A 129 -0.13 21.36 31.57
N ASP A 130 -0.66 21.12 30.38
CA ASP A 130 -2.10 20.94 30.19
C ASP A 130 -2.40 19.44 30.33
N ASP A 131 -2.76 19.13 31.57
CA ASP A 131 -3.70 18.13 32.07
C ASP A 131 -4.44 17.26 31.03
N ASP A 132 -4.24 15.94 31.19
CA ASP A 132 -5.27 14.93 31.43
C ASP A 132 -6.66 15.14 30.80
N ASP A 133 -6.94 14.36 29.75
CA ASP A 133 -8.30 13.91 29.44
C ASP A 133 -8.27 12.40 29.17
N GLU A 134 -8.32 11.61 30.26
CA GLU A 134 -8.70 10.21 30.22
C GLU A 134 -10.20 10.13 29.90
N CYS A 135 -10.53 9.85 28.64
CA CYS A 135 -11.88 9.45 28.26
C CYS A 135 -11.95 7.93 28.20
N GLU A 136 -12.24 7.30 29.34
CA GLU A 136 -12.76 5.93 29.36
C GLU A 136 -14.19 5.96 28.79
N HIS A 137 -14.40 5.27 27.68
CA HIS A 137 -15.73 4.89 27.20
C HIS A 137 -15.81 3.37 27.31
N ASP A 138 -16.44 2.92 28.39
CA ASP A 138 -17.04 1.61 28.50
C ASP A 138 -18.38 1.66 27.75
N ASP A 139 -18.45 0.99 26.61
CA ASP A 139 -19.72 0.68 25.95
C ASP A 139 -19.87 -0.85 25.88
N ASP A 140 -20.90 -1.30 26.62
CA ASP A 140 -21.63 -2.58 26.73
C ASP A 140 -21.33 -3.72 25.74
#